data_AF-A0A3D9HEY0-F1
#
_entry.id   AF-A0A3D9HEY0-F1
#
_cell.length_a   1.000
_cell.length_b   1.000
_cell.length_c   1.000
_cell.angle_alpha   90.00
_cell.angle_beta   90.00
_cell.angle_gamma   90.00
#
_symmetry.space_group_name_H-M   'P 1'
#
loop_
_entity.id
_entity.type
_entity.pdbx_description
1 polymer ?
#
loop_
_entity_poly.entity_id
_entity_poly.type
_entity_poly.pdbx_seq_one_letter_code
_entity_poly.pdbx_strand_id
1 'polypeptide(L)'
;MAQSTPVNLSNHAFFNLGGKPFGTIHNHILKINADRFTSVDEILIPFGENAFVEGTPFDFRKGNIIGKDLPLQESNEQLKKGKDTAIILC
;
A
#
# COMPACT_ATOMS: atom_id res chain seq x y z
N MET A 1 34.58 4.60 18.68
CA MET A 1 34.28 3.15 18.70
C MET A 1 32.93 2.94 18.05
N ALA A 2 32.77 1.93 17.19
CA ALA A 2 31.48 1.59 16.62
C ALA A 2 30.65 0.76 17.62
N GLN A 3 29.32 0.96 17.62
CA GLN A 3 28.38 0.29 18.52
C GLN A 3 27.27 -0.37 17.71
N SER A 4 26.82 -1.55 18.13
CA SER A 4 25.71 -2.27 17.49
C SER A 4 24.40 -1.50 17.64
N THR A 5 23.66 -1.37 16.54
CA THR A 5 22.34 -0.73 16.49
C THR A 5 21.47 -1.39 15.42
N PRO A 6 20.13 -1.44 15.60
CA PRO A 6 19.21 -1.77 14.51
C PRO A 6 19.32 -0.77 13.36
N VAL A 7 19.13 -1.24 12.12
CA VAL A 7 19.05 -0.41 10.92
C VAL A 7 18.01 -0.99 9.95
N ASN A 8 17.14 -0.12 9.43
CA ASN A 8 16.15 -0.48 8.42
C ASN A 8 15.96 0.73 7.48
N LEU A 9 16.65 0.73 6.34
CA LEU A 9 16.63 1.82 5.38
C LEU A 9 15.70 1.49 4.21
N SER A 10 14.98 2.49 3.72
CA SER A 10 14.16 2.39 2.51
C SER A 10 14.31 3.66 1.66
N ASN A 11 13.81 3.62 0.42
CA ASN A 11 13.78 4.76 -0.49
C ASN A 11 12.35 5.32 -0.58
N HIS A 12 12.21 6.64 -0.55
CA HIS A 12 10.92 7.34 -0.52
C HIS A 12 10.58 8.02 -1.85
N ALA A 13 10.87 7.37 -2.98
CA ALA A 13 10.54 7.87 -4.30
C ALA A 13 9.03 7.78 -4.59
N PHE A 14 8.50 8.82 -5.23
CA PHE A 14 7.14 8.84 -5.76
C PHE A 14 7.17 8.69 -7.28
N PHE A 15 6.35 7.78 -7.80
CA PHE A 15 6.23 7.52 -9.23
C PHE A 15 4.92 8.08 -9.77
N ASN A 16 5.01 8.87 -10.84
CA ASN A 16 3.86 9.28 -11.64
C ASN A 16 4.23 9.25 -13.12
N LEU A 17 3.63 8.31 -13.86
CA LEU A 17 3.89 8.09 -15.28
C LEU A 17 3.07 9.00 -16.21
N GLY A 18 2.21 9.89 -15.67
CA GLY A 18 1.28 10.73 -16.44
C GLY A 18 1.92 11.87 -17.23
N GLY A 19 3.23 12.09 -17.15
CA GLY A 19 3.90 13.23 -17.79
C GLY A 19 3.46 14.59 -17.22
N LYS A 20 3.87 15.70 -17.85
CA LYS A 20 3.43 17.05 -17.47
C LYS A 20 2.23 17.50 -18.31
N PRO A 21 1.21 18.15 -17.72
CA PRO A 21 1.05 18.42 -16.28
C PRO A 21 0.78 17.13 -15.51
N PHE A 22 1.30 17.06 -14.27
CA PHE A 22 1.14 15.87 -13.43
C PHE A 22 -0.34 15.70 -13.04
N GLY A 23 -0.98 14.65 -13.55
CA GLY A 23 -2.33 14.23 -13.15
C GLY A 23 -2.31 13.25 -11.97
N THR A 24 -3.46 12.67 -11.65
CA THR A 24 -3.55 11.59 -10.65
C THR A 24 -2.94 10.28 -11.17
N ILE A 25 -2.60 9.37 -10.26
CA ILE A 25 -2.14 8.01 -10.61
C ILE A 25 -3.29 7.01 -10.79
N HIS A 26 -4.55 7.46 -10.70
CA HIS A 26 -5.72 6.57 -10.57
C HIS A 26 -5.88 5.62 -11.77
N ASN A 27 -5.37 6.01 -12.93
CA ASN A 27 -5.43 5.22 -14.16
C ASN A 27 -4.18 4.37 -14.39
N HIS A 28 -3.16 4.46 -13.51
CA HIS A 28 -1.96 3.64 -13.61
C HIS A 28 -2.32 2.21 -13.22
N ILE A 29 -1.73 1.25 -13.92
CA ILE A 29 -1.89 -0.18 -13.61
C ILE A 29 -0.80 -0.55 -12.61
N LEU A 30 -1.22 -1.00 -11.44
CA LEU A 30 -0.36 -1.53 -10.38
C LEU A 30 -0.51 -3.04 -10.32
N LYS A 31 0.61 -3.76 -10.28
CA LYS A 31 0.66 -5.19 -9.99
C LYS A 31 1.62 -5.42 -8.85
N ILE A 32 1.16 -6.12 -7.81
CA ILE A 32 1.97 -6.46 -6.65
C ILE A 32 1.93 -7.98 -6.48
N ASN A 33 3.10 -8.62 -6.41
CA ASN A 33 3.20 -10.05 -6.15
C ASN A 33 3.20 -10.29 -4.63
N ALA A 34 2.02 -10.20 -4.02
CA ALA A 34 1.81 -10.42 -2.59
C ALA A 34 0.42 -11.01 -2.35
N ASP A 35 0.32 -12.04 -1.51
CA ASP A 35 -0.97 -12.63 -1.11
C ASP A 35 -1.53 -12.04 0.18
N ARG A 36 -0.73 -11.28 0.93
CA ARG A 36 -1.11 -10.69 2.21
C ARG A 36 -0.60 -9.25 2.35
N PHE A 37 -1.20 -8.47 3.25
CA PHE A 37 -0.75 -7.14 3.65
C PHE A 37 -0.79 -6.99 5.17
N THR A 38 -0.08 -6.00 5.72
CA THR A 38 -0.11 -5.73 7.16
C THR A 38 -1.19 -4.72 7.48
N SER A 39 -2.15 -5.14 8.30
CA SER A 39 -3.17 -4.25 8.81
C SER A 39 -2.59 -3.31 9.86
N VAL A 40 -3.11 -2.08 9.88
CA VAL A 40 -2.68 -1.05 10.82
C VAL A 40 -3.85 -0.50 11.64
N ASP A 41 -3.57 -0.14 12.88
CA ASP A 41 -4.55 0.46 13.78
C ASP A 41 -4.78 1.95 13.45
N GLU A 42 -5.47 2.68 14.33
CA GLU A 42 -5.78 4.11 14.12
C GLU A 42 -4.55 5.03 14.15
N ILE A 43 -3.45 4.58 14.76
CA ILE A 43 -2.18 5.32 14.85
C ILE A 43 -1.11 4.73 13.90
N LEU A 44 -1.55 3.90 12.94
CA LEU A 44 -0.72 3.27 11.90
C LEU A 44 0.28 2.22 12.42
N ILE A 45 0.06 1.67 13.61
CA ILE A 45 0.89 0.61 14.15
C ILE A 45 0.43 -0.75 13.59
N PRO A 46 1.34 -1.57 13.01
CA PRO A 46 1.06 -2.94 12.64
C PRO A 46 0.50 -3.75 13.81
N PHE A 47 -0.60 -4.46 13.57
CA PHE A 47 -1.21 -5.32 14.59
C PHE A 47 -1.77 -6.60 13.97
N GLY A 48 -1.83 -7.65 14.79
CA GLY A 48 -2.36 -8.95 14.38
C GLY A 48 -1.49 -9.68 13.35
N GLU A 49 -2.09 -10.66 12.69
CA GLU A 49 -1.48 -11.36 11.55
C GLU A 49 -1.70 -10.60 10.24
N ASN A 50 -0.86 -10.87 9.25
CA ASN A 50 -1.03 -10.32 7.90
C ASN A 50 -2.40 -10.75 7.32
N ALA A 51 -3.18 -9.81 6.80
CA ALA A 51 -4.48 -10.10 6.21
C ALA A 51 -4.33 -10.50 4.74
N PHE A 52 -5.18 -11.40 4.23
CA PHE A 52 -5.18 -11.73 2.80
C PHE A 52 -5.59 -10.52 1.96
N VAL A 53 -4.96 -10.36 0.79
CA VAL A 53 -5.39 -9.34 -0.18
C VAL A 53 -6.67 -9.76 -0.91
N GLU A 54 -6.94 -11.06 -1.01
CA GLU A 54 -8.08 -11.61 -1.74
C GLU A 54 -9.41 -11.06 -1.24
N GLY A 55 -10.25 -10.57 -2.15
CA GLY A 55 -11.54 -9.98 -1.82
C GLY A 55 -11.45 -8.59 -1.16
N THR A 56 -10.25 -8.01 -1.08
CA THR A 56 -10.03 -6.66 -0.53
C THR A 56 -9.65 -5.67 -1.64
N PRO A 57 -9.73 -4.35 -1.38
CA PRO A 57 -9.20 -3.32 -2.26
C PRO A 57 -7.70 -3.41 -2.56
N PHE A 58 -6.96 -4.24 -1.81
CA PHE A 58 -5.51 -4.41 -1.95
C PHE A 58 -5.13 -5.57 -2.89
N ASP A 59 -6.08 -6.25 -3.54
CA ASP A 59 -5.78 -7.33 -4.50
C ASP A 59 -5.25 -6.80 -5.84
N PHE A 60 -3.94 -6.55 -5.89
CA PHE A 60 -3.22 -6.19 -7.11
C PHE A 60 -2.48 -7.38 -7.74
N ARG A 61 -2.77 -8.63 -7.36
CA ARG A 61 -2.02 -9.82 -7.82
C ARG A 61 -2.08 -10.02 -9.33
N LYS A 62 -3.23 -9.70 -9.94
CA LYS A 62 -3.45 -9.82 -11.40
C LYS A 62 -3.20 -8.52 -12.16
N GLY A 63 -2.78 -7.46 -11.49
CA GLY A 63 -2.70 -6.11 -12.06
C GLY A 63 -4.08 -5.44 -12.09
N ASN A 64 -4.17 -4.21 -11.59
CA ASN A 64 -5.39 -3.43 -11.62
C ASN A 64 -5.11 -1.93 -11.65
N ILE A 65 -6.10 -1.13 -12.04
CA ILE A 65 -5.97 0.32 -11.93
C ILE A 65 -5.97 0.74 -10.46
N ILE A 66 -5.07 1.64 -10.07
CA ILE A 66 -4.93 2.10 -8.68
C ILE A 66 -6.25 2.71 -8.17
N GLY A 67 -6.98 3.41 -9.03
CA GLY A 67 -8.22 4.10 -8.67
C GLY A 67 -9.46 3.22 -8.53
N LYS A 68 -9.39 1.91 -8.84
CA LYS A 68 -10.56 1.03 -8.97
C LYS A 68 -11.45 1.05 -7.74
N ASP A 69 -10.83 0.87 -6.58
CA ASP A 69 -11.53 0.62 -5.32
C ASP A 69 -11.50 1.86 -4.39
N LEU A 70 -11.04 3.02 -4.87
CA LEU A 70 -11.10 4.29 -4.12
C LEU A 70 -12.51 4.66 -3.62
N PRO A 71 -13.61 4.40 -4.37
CA PRO A 71 -14.96 4.65 -3.85
C PRO A 71 -15.30 3.86 -2.57
N LEU A 72 -14.58 2.77 -2.28
CA LEU A 72 -14.77 1.97 -1.06
C LEU A 72 -14.12 2.59 0.18
N GLN A 73 -13.39 3.71 0.04
CA GLN A 73 -12.67 4.37 1.12
C GLN A 73 -13.58 4.61 2.34
N GLU A 74 -14.82 5.04 2.17
CA GLU A 74 -15.72 5.28 3.31
C GLU A 74 -16.25 4.01 3.99
N SER A 75 -16.03 2.84 3.41
CA SER A 75 -16.55 1.55 3.90
C SER A 75 -15.46 0.56 4.30
N ASN A 76 -14.21 0.76 3.86
CA ASN A 76 -13.09 -0.12 4.16
C ASN A 76 -12.15 0.55 5.16
N GLU A 77 -12.01 -0.04 6.35
CA GLU A 77 -11.22 0.53 7.45
C GLU A 77 -9.76 0.79 7.08
N GLN A 78 -9.13 -0.10 6.30
CA GLN A 78 -7.73 0.02 5.94
C GLN A 78 -7.53 1.06 4.83
N LEU A 79 -8.46 1.21 3.89
CA LEU A 79 -8.44 2.30 2.91
C LEU A 79 -8.64 3.68 3.57
N LYS A 80 -9.48 3.80 4.60
CA LYS A 80 -9.61 5.07 5.38
C LYS A 80 -8.28 5.50 5.98
N LYS A 81 -7.51 4.52 6.46
CA LYS A 81 -6.18 4.69 7.05
C LYS A 81 -5.08 4.86 6.01
N GLY A 82 -5.41 4.70 4.72
CA GLY A 82 -4.51 4.53 3.57
C GLY A 82 -3.66 5.72 3.15
N LYS A 83 -3.25 6.57 4.10
CA LYS A 83 -2.13 7.50 3.85
C LYS A 83 -0.80 6.75 3.74
N ASP A 84 -0.64 5.62 4.42
CA ASP A 84 0.63 4.85 4.50
C ASP A 84 0.41 3.33 4.72
N THR A 85 -0.46 2.66 3.93
CA THR A 85 -0.60 1.20 4.08
C THR A 85 0.65 0.48 3.55
N ALA A 86 1.41 -0.13 4.46
CA ALA A 86 2.51 -1.02 4.09
C ALA A 86 1.96 -2.33 3.52
N ILE A 87 2.15 -2.54 2.22
CA ILE A 87 1.89 -3.85 1.59
C ILE A 87 3.15 -4.69 1.77
N ILE A 88 3.08 -5.70 2.63
CA ILE A 88 4.17 -6.66 2.75
C ILE A 88 4.16 -7.57 1.53
N LEU A 89 5.31 -7.64 0.85
CA LEU A 89 5.58 -8.61 -0.19
C LEU A 89 5.88 -9.96 0.50
N CYS A 90 4.87 -10.84 0.58
CA CYS A 90 5.04 -12.26 0.90
C CYS A 90 4.48 -13.07 -0.26
#